data_AF-A0A972F5E4-F1
#
_entry.id   AF-A0A972F5E4-F1
#
_cell.length_a   1.000
_cell.length_b   1.000
_cell.length_c   1.000
_cell.angle_alpha   90.00
_cell.angle_beta   90.00
_cell.angle_gamma   90.00
#
_symmetry.space_group_name_H-M   'P 1'
#
loop_
_entity.id
_entity.type
_entity.pdbx_description
1 polymer ?
#
loop_
_entity_poly.entity_id
_entity_poly.type
_entity_poly.pdbx_seq_one_letter_code
_entity_poly.pdbx_strand_id
1 'polypeptide(L)'
;EYRLNTCTDGEEVKPDTSGLTTGWIEFYEPGADMDKDAPTNVITAPKPGPKAAVDGTYKIGDKVVINGIEWIIVGIEGDVLELASVKAFTEEQLKDLEVLIKTLLTNAQLEKLVADKTTGERVLLADENIAKEYFGGEAGHIVIRADKSILG
;
A
#
# COMPACT_ATOMS: atom_id res chain seq x y z
N GLU A 1 61.04 0.27 -18.84
CA GLU A 1 59.69 0.01 -19.37
C GLU A 1 58.71 0.08 -18.21
N TYR A 2 57.87 1.11 -18.15
CA TYR A 2 56.85 1.26 -17.10
C TYR A 2 55.55 0.60 -17.58
N ARG A 3 55.05 -0.37 -16.82
CA ARG A 3 53.83 -1.14 -17.14
C ARG A 3 52.62 -0.22 -16.97
N LEU A 4 51.78 -0.11 -18.01
CA LEU A 4 50.44 0.45 -17.88
C LEU A 4 49.65 -0.44 -16.91
N ASN A 5 49.39 0.05 -15.70
CA ASN A 5 48.29 -0.47 -14.91
C ASN A 5 47.02 0.06 -15.57
N THR A 6 46.39 -0.77 -16.39
CA THR A 6 45.02 -0.52 -16.86
C THR A 6 44.14 -0.47 -15.60
N CYS A 7 43.75 0.74 -15.20
CA CYS A 7 42.70 0.90 -14.22
C CYS A 7 41.44 0.34 -14.90
N THR A 8 41.09 -0.89 -14.54
CA THR A 8 39.78 -1.46 -14.85
C THR A 8 38.75 -0.45 -14.38
N ASP A 9 37.88 -0.09 -15.31
CA ASP A 9 36.77 0.83 -15.10
C ASP A 9 36.06 0.47 -13.80
N GLY A 10 35.82 1.48 -12.96
CA GLY A 10 35.20 1.30 -11.65
C GLY A 10 33.82 0.72 -11.86
N GLU A 11 33.66 -0.58 -11.61
CA GLU A 11 32.37 -1.25 -11.69
C GLU A 11 31.36 -0.47 -10.84
N GLU A 12 30.26 -0.03 -11.44
CA GLU A 12 29.23 0.76 -10.78
C GLU A 12 28.62 -0.07 -9.63
N VAL A 13 29.13 0.15 -8.42
CA VAL A 13 28.64 -0.55 -7.22
C VAL A 13 27.29 0.04 -6.85
N LYS A 14 26.24 -0.75 -7.04
CA LYS A 14 24.91 -0.39 -6.54
C LYS A 14 24.95 -0.36 -5.01
N PRO A 15 24.55 0.76 -4.38
CA PRO A 15 24.50 0.87 -2.92
C PRO A 15 23.45 -0.10 -2.36
N ASP A 16 23.76 -0.75 -1.24
CA ASP A 16 22.78 -1.55 -0.51
C ASP A 16 21.78 -0.62 0.19
N THR A 17 20.52 -0.68 -0.25
CA THR A 17 19.41 0.13 0.29
C THR A 17 18.52 -0.65 1.24
N SER A 18 18.83 -1.91 1.54
CA SER A 18 17.95 -2.84 2.27
C SER A 18 17.70 -2.48 3.74
N GLY A 19 18.49 -1.57 4.32
CA GLY A 19 18.35 -1.10 5.71
C GLY A 19 17.68 0.27 5.90
N LEU A 20 17.27 0.95 4.84
CA LEU A 20 16.73 2.31 4.93
C LEU A 20 15.22 2.29 5.22
N THR A 21 14.83 2.68 6.44
CA THR A 21 13.40 2.82 6.79
C THR A 21 12.90 4.26 6.76
N THR A 22 13.79 5.25 6.93
CA THR A 22 13.52 6.70 6.82
C THR A 22 14.86 7.44 6.63
N GLY A 23 15.23 7.80 5.41
CA GLY A 23 16.48 8.50 5.08
C GLY A 23 16.66 8.73 3.57
N TRP A 24 17.69 9.48 3.17
CA TRP A 24 18.10 9.65 1.76
C TRP A 24 19.63 9.54 1.65
N ILE A 25 20.10 9.05 0.51
CA ILE A 25 21.52 8.94 0.17
C ILE A 25 21.78 9.78 -1.08
N GLU A 26 22.77 10.66 -1.01
CA GLU A 26 23.19 11.55 -2.09
C GLU A 26 24.53 11.06 -2.67
N PHE A 27 24.59 10.91 -3.99
CA PHE A 27 25.78 10.49 -4.73
C PHE A 27 26.40 11.70 -5.41
N TYR A 28 27.71 11.84 -5.28
CA TYR A 28 28.50 12.91 -5.87
C TYR A 28 29.58 12.32 -6.78
N GLU A 29 29.98 13.07 -7.81
CA GLU A 29 31.10 12.68 -8.67
C GLU A 29 32.43 12.71 -7.91
N PRO A 30 33.41 11.86 -8.28
CA PRO A 30 34.74 11.88 -7.68
C PRO A 30 35.41 13.26 -7.81
N GLY A 31 35.63 13.94 -6.68
CA GLY A 31 36.24 15.27 -6.62
C GLY A 31 35.26 16.43 -6.50
N ALA A 32 33.94 16.17 -6.44
CA ALA A 32 32.93 17.20 -6.19
C ALA A 32 32.99 17.77 -4.75
N ASP A 33 32.71 19.07 -4.63
CA ASP A 33 32.60 19.81 -3.37
C ASP A 33 31.16 19.66 -2.83
N MET A 34 30.98 18.76 -1.86
CA MET A 34 29.65 18.40 -1.31
C MET A 34 28.88 19.59 -0.72
N ASP A 35 29.55 20.70 -0.37
CA ASP A 35 28.90 21.89 0.18
C ASP A 35 28.37 22.85 -0.90
N LYS A 36 28.80 22.68 -2.15
CA LYS A 36 28.49 23.60 -3.26
C LYS A 36 27.89 22.94 -4.48
N ASP A 37 28.31 21.71 -4.76
CA ASP A 37 27.89 20.98 -5.93
C ASP A 37 26.61 20.20 -5.63
N ALA A 38 25.80 19.94 -6.66
CA ALA A 38 24.60 19.13 -6.53
C ALA A 38 24.94 17.65 -6.67
N PRO A 39 24.23 16.74 -5.97
CA PRO A 39 24.41 15.32 -6.15
C PRO A 39 23.97 14.89 -7.55
N THR A 40 24.70 13.96 -8.14
CA THR A 40 24.36 13.34 -9.43
C THR A 40 23.20 12.36 -9.33
N ASN A 41 22.99 11.80 -8.13
CA ASN A 41 21.85 10.94 -7.88
C ASN A 41 21.41 11.04 -6.41
N VAL A 42 20.11 10.98 -6.16
CA VAL A 42 19.54 10.96 -4.81
C VAL A 42 18.63 9.75 -4.70
N ILE A 43 19.03 8.80 -3.86
CA ILE A 43 18.22 7.62 -3.55
C ILE A 43 17.48 7.90 -2.25
N THR A 44 16.16 8.00 -2.33
CA THR A 44 15.31 8.12 -1.15
C THR A 44 14.98 6.72 -0.61
N ALA A 45 14.84 6.61 0.71
CA ALA A 45 14.34 5.39 1.32
C ALA A 45 13.01 5.01 0.65
N PRO A 46 12.78 3.71 0.38
CA PRO A 46 11.44 3.24 0.04
C PRO A 46 10.49 3.77 1.10
N LYS A 47 9.42 4.47 0.70
CA LYS A 47 8.35 4.82 1.63
C LYS A 47 7.95 3.52 2.32
N PRO A 48 8.03 3.40 3.66
CA PRO A 48 7.66 2.16 4.32
C PRO A 48 6.24 1.83 3.88
N GLY A 49 6.12 0.80 3.06
CA GLY A 49 4.85 0.11 2.88
C GLY A 49 4.43 -0.38 4.26
N PRO A 50 3.14 -0.33 4.61
CA PRO A 50 2.68 -0.77 5.92
C PRO A 50 3.22 -2.16 6.22
N LYS A 51 4.03 -2.21 7.28
CA LYS A 51 4.64 -3.41 7.83
C LYS A 51 3.50 -4.24 8.41
N ALA A 52 3.30 -5.46 7.91
CA ALA A 52 2.35 -6.39 8.53
C ALA A 52 2.71 -6.56 10.01
N ALA A 53 1.85 -6.08 10.90
CA ALA A 53 2.02 -6.23 12.34
C ALA A 53 1.48 -7.60 12.77
N VAL A 54 2.39 -8.49 13.13
CA VAL A 54 2.10 -9.66 13.97
C VAL A 54 1.90 -9.15 15.40
N ASP A 55 0.74 -9.49 15.96
CA ASP A 55 0.30 -9.34 17.35
C ASP A 55 -0.39 -8.02 17.77
N GLY A 56 -1.69 -7.91 17.49
CA GLY A 56 -2.62 -7.54 18.57
C GLY A 56 -3.43 -6.24 18.52
N THR A 57 -3.47 -5.46 17.44
CA THR A 57 -4.64 -4.59 17.13
C THR A 57 -4.44 -3.95 15.77
N TYR A 58 -5.24 -4.39 14.80
CA TYR A 58 -5.51 -3.62 13.59
C TYR A 58 -5.85 -2.18 13.97
N LYS A 59 -5.27 -1.22 13.24
CA LYS A 59 -5.53 0.21 13.40
C LYS A 59 -6.22 0.74 12.16
N ILE A 60 -7.02 1.78 12.37
CA ILE A 60 -7.52 2.58 11.25
C ILE A 60 -6.30 3.15 10.50
N GLY A 61 -6.29 3.00 9.19
CA GLY A 61 -5.18 3.28 8.28
C GLY A 61 -4.28 2.09 7.95
N ASP A 62 -4.39 0.96 8.65
CA ASP A 62 -3.59 -0.23 8.32
C ASP A 62 -4.00 -0.80 6.97
N LYS A 63 -3.02 -1.14 6.15
CA LYS A 63 -3.29 -1.92 4.93
C LYS A 63 -3.16 -3.41 5.21
N VAL A 64 -4.11 -4.16 4.69
CA VAL A 64 -4.23 -5.60 4.80
C VAL A 64 -4.46 -6.21 3.43
N VAL A 65 -4.04 -7.46 3.24
CA VAL A 65 -4.19 -8.17 1.97
C VAL A 65 -5.19 -9.30 2.14
N ILE A 66 -6.24 -9.31 1.32
CA ILE A 66 -7.27 -10.35 1.31
C ILE A 66 -7.34 -10.92 -0.10
N ASN A 67 -7.04 -12.21 -0.26
CA ASN A 67 -7.02 -12.89 -1.56
C ASN A 67 -6.14 -12.17 -2.61
N GLY A 68 -5.01 -11.59 -2.18
CA GLY A 68 -4.10 -10.84 -3.05
C GLY A 68 -4.54 -9.41 -3.40
N ILE A 69 -5.69 -8.96 -2.88
CA ILE A 69 -6.18 -7.59 -3.04
C ILE A 69 -5.80 -6.78 -1.80
N GLU A 70 -5.25 -5.58 -2.01
CA GLU A 70 -4.96 -4.64 -0.92
C GLU A 70 -6.22 -3.89 -0.48
N TRP A 71 -6.43 -3.86 0.82
CA TRP A 71 -7.49 -3.14 1.51
C TRP A 71 -6.87 -2.26 2.59
N ILE A 72 -7.56 -1.18 2.96
CA ILE A 72 -7.20 -0.32 4.08
C ILE A 72 -8.32 -0.32 5.11
N ILE A 73 -7.96 -0.42 6.39
CA ILE A 73 -8.93 -0.40 7.49
C ILE A 73 -9.34 1.05 7.71
N VAL A 74 -10.61 1.36 7.47
CA VAL A 74 -11.16 2.72 7.63
C VAL A 74 -12.05 2.86 8.86
N GLY A 75 -12.44 1.73 9.46
CA GLY A 75 -13.29 1.69 10.65
C GLY A 75 -13.13 0.38 11.43
N ILE A 76 -13.36 0.45 12.74
CA ILE A 76 -13.29 -0.70 13.65
C ILE A 76 -14.47 -0.60 14.63
N GLU A 77 -15.37 -1.58 14.59
CA GLU A 77 -16.50 -1.75 15.51
C GLU A 77 -16.37 -3.10 16.24
N GLY A 78 -15.63 -3.11 17.34
CA GLY A 78 -15.35 -4.33 18.09
C GLY A 78 -14.57 -5.35 17.25
N ASP A 79 -15.21 -6.46 16.88
CA ASP A 79 -14.63 -7.49 16.02
C ASP A 79 -14.94 -7.30 14.53
N VAL A 80 -15.67 -6.25 14.15
CA VAL A 80 -15.98 -5.92 12.76
C VAL A 80 -15.04 -4.83 12.26
N LEU A 81 -14.40 -5.08 11.13
CA LEU A 81 -13.56 -4.14 10.41
C LEU A 81 -14.32 -3.57 9.22
N GLU A 82 -14.11 -2.30 8.95
CA GLU A 82 -14.53 -1.63 7.73
C GLU A 82 -13.30 -1.44 6.85
N LEU A 83 -13.36 -1.97 5.63
CA LEU A 83 -12.22 -2.15 4.74
C LEU A 83 -12.52 -1.48 3.40
N ALA A 84 -11.72 -0.49 3.03
CA ALA A 84 -11.79 0.14 1.71
C ALA A 84 -10.79 -0.49 0.74
N SER A 85 -11.19 -0.72 -0.52
CA SER A 85 -10.28 -1.25 -1.53
C SER A 85 -9.24 -0.20 -1.89
N VAL A 86 -7.95 -0.56 -1.83
CA VAL A 86 -6.90 0.37 -2.28
C VAL A 86 -6.97 0.57 -3.80
N LYS A 87 -7.39 -0.48 -4.52
CA LYS A 87 -7.67 -0.41 -5.95
C LYS A 87 -9.02 0.28 -6.21
N ALA A 88 -9.03 1.24 -7.12
CA ALA A 88 -10.24 1.79 -7.73
C ALA A 88 -10.75 0.88 -8.85
N PHE A 89 -12.06 0.82 -9.01
CA PHE A 89 -12.77 0.05 -10.03
C PHE A 89 -13.44 0.98 -11.04
N THR A 90 -13.64 0.49 -12.26
CA THR A 90 -14.32 1.26 -13.30
C THR A 90 -15.82 1.34 -13.03
N GLU A 91 -16.49 2.36 -13.56
CA GLU A 91 -17.95 2.50 -13.44
C GLU A 91 -18.71 1.24 -13.87
N GLU A 92 -18.21 0.53 -14.89
CA GLU A 92 -18.81 -0.73 -15.36
C GLU A 92 -18.75 -1.83 -14.29
N GLN A 93 -17.62 -1.94 -13.58
CA GLN A 93 -17.45 -2.93 -12.51
C GLN A 93 -18.29 -2.59 -11.28
N LEU A 94 -18.56 -1.30 -11.06
CA LEU A 94 -19.33 -0.80 -9.92
C LEU A 94 -20.84 -0.91 -10.10
N LYS A 95 -21.34 -1.22 -11.31
CA LYS A 95 -22.77 -1.45 -11.57
C LYS A 95 -23.33 -2.64 -10.79
N ASP A 96 -22.50 -3.65 -10.53
CA ASP A 96 -22.88 -4.85 -9.79
C ASP A 96 -21.82 -5.19 -8.74
N LEU A 97 -21.96 -4.54 -7.58
CA LEU A 97 -21.05 -4.72 -6.44
C LEU A 97 -21.06 -6.15 -5.90
N GLU A 98 -22.20 -6.84 -6.01
CA GLU A 98 -22.37 -8.22 -5.54
C GLU A 98 -21.60 -9.20 -6.42
N VAL A 99 -21.62 -9.01 -7.75
CA VAL A 99 -20.77 -9.77 -8.67
C VAL A 99 -19.32 -9.40 -8.46
N LEU A 100 -18.99 -8.11 -8.36
CA LEU A 100 -17.62 -7.66 -8.16
C LEU A 100 -17.01 -8.30 -6.92
N ILE A 101 -17.67 -8.23 -5.76
CA ILE A 101 -17.09 -8.77 -4.52
C ILE A 101 -16.89 -10.29 -4.57
N LYS A 102 -17.75 -11.02 -5.27
CA LYS A 102 -17.60 -12.47 -5.53
C LYS A 102 -16.38 -12.80 -6.37
N THR A 103 -15.89 -11.87 -7.18
CA THR A 103 -14.62 -12.05 -7.92
C THR A 103 -13.40 -11.73 -7.06
N LEU A 104 -13.56 -10.90 -6.02
CA LEU A 104 -12.46 -10.45 -5.18
C LEU A 104 -12.22 -11.37 -3.98
N LEU A 105 -13.29 -11.97 -3.44
CA LEU A 105 -13.26 -12.77 -2.22
C LEU A 105 -13.68 -14.22 -2.48
N THR A 106 -13.17 -15.13 -1.65
CA THR A 106 -13.62 -16.53 -1.65
C THR A 106 -14.97 -16.68 -0.95
N ASN A 107 -15.70 -17.77 -1.22
CA ASN A 107 -16.98 -18.05 -0.55
C ASN A 107 -16.87 -18.01 0.99
N ALA A 108 -15.77 -18.54 1.55
CA ALA A 108 -15.54 -18.51 3.00
C ALA A 108 -15.37 -17.09 3.55
N GLN A 109 -14.75 -16.18 2.78
CA GLN A 109 -14.59 -14.78 3.15
C GLN A 109 -15.89 -13.98 2.96
N LEU A 110 -16.68 -14.31 1.94
CA LEU A 110 -18.01 -13.71 1.74
C LEU A 110 -18.95 -14.00 2.90
N GLU A 111 -18.81 -15.16 3.55
CA GLU A 111 -19.55 -15.51 4.79
C GLU A 111 -19.13 -14.69 6.01
N LYS A 112 -17.94 -14.06 5.98
CA LYS A 112 -17.46 -13.15 7.03
C LYS A 112 -17.94 -11.72 6.84
N LEU A 113 -18.54 -11.40 5.69
CA LEU A 113 -19.08 -10.07 5.45
C LEU A 113 -20.28 -9.81 6.36
N VAL A 114 -20.28 -8.64 6.96
CA VAL A 114 -21.34 -8.13 7.82
C VAL A 114 -22.12 -7.10 7.01
N ALA A 115 -23.44 -7.29 6.91
CA ALA A 115 -24.30 -6.31 6.28
C ALA A 115 -24.32 -5.01 7.10
N ASP A 116 -24.33 -3.87 6.44
CA ASP A 116 -24.51 -2.60 7.09
C ASP A 116 -25.85 -2.55 7.84
N LYS A 117 -25.83 -2.06 9.08
CA LYS A 117 -27.04 -2.04 9.94
C LYS A 117 -28.13 -1.11 9.41
N THR A 118 -27.75 -0.14 8.59
CA THR A 118 -28.62 0.93 8.07
C THR A 118 -29.15 0.58 6.69
N THR A 119 -28.27 0.15 5.77
CA THR A 119 -28.66 -0.16 4.38
C THR A 119 -28.96 -1.64 4.14
N GLY A 120 -28.42 -2.53 4.98
CA GLY A 120 -28.47 -3.98 4.76
C GLY A 120 -27.51 -4.48 3.67
N GLU A 121 -26.72 -3.59 3.06
CA GLU A 121 -25.77 -3.92 1.99
C GLU A 121 -24.45 -4.42 2.58
N ARG A 122 -23.81 -5.37 1.91
CA ARG A 122 -22.52 -5.95 2.36
C ARG A 122 -21.31 -5.24 1.74
N VAL A 123 -21.54 -4.50 0.66
CA VAL A 123 -20.53 -3.81 -0.13
C VAL A 123 -21.11 -2.46 -0.51
N LEU A 124 -20.36 -1.41 -0.24
CA LEU A 124 -20.73 -0.01 -0.47
C LEU A 124 -19.67 0.64 -1.35
N LEU A 125 -20.01 1.78 -1.96
CA LEU A 125 -18.99 2.67 -2.51
C LEU A 125 -18.32 3.44 -1.37
N ALA A 126 -17.03 3.70 -1.50
CA ALA A 126 -16.35 4.61 -0.60
C ALA A 126 -16.98 6.00 -0.70
N ASP A 127 -17.35 6.58 0.43
CA ASP A 127 -17.87 7.94 0.47
C ASP A 127 -16.76 8.96 0.19
N GLU A 128 -17.16 10.23 0.02
CA GLU A 128 -16.20 11.30 -0.26
C GLU A 128 -15.18 11.51 0.85
N ASN A 129 -15.51 11.21 2.12
CA ASN A 129 -14.60 11.41 3.24
C ASN A 129 -13.49 10.36 3.18
N ILE A 130 -13.84 9.09 3.02
CA ILE A 130 -12.90 7.99 2.84
C ILE A 130 -12.05 8.22 1.58
N ALA A 131 -12.67 8.62 0.48
CA ALA A 131 -11.96 8.95 -0.77
C ALA A 131 -10.93 10.07 -0.57
N LYS A 132 -11.30 11.17 0.09
CA LYS A 132 -10.40 12.30 0.36
C LYS A 132 -9.29 11.93 1.34
N GLU A 133 -9.61 11.20 2.40
CA GLU A 133 -8.68 10.87 3.48
C GLU A 133 -7.63 9.85 3.05
N TYR A 134 -8.03 8.80 2.31
CA TYR A 134 -7.15 7.68 1.99
C TYR A 134 -6.69 7.63 0.53
N PHE A 135 -7.44 8.25 -0.39
CA PHE A 135 -7.21 8.12 -1.84
C PHE A 135 -7.07 9.48 -2.56
N GLY A 136 -6.89 10.57 -1.82
CA GLY A 136 -6.69 11.91 -2.41
C GLY A 136 -7.91 12.43 -3.19
N GLY A 137 -9.10 11.88 -2.94
CA GLY A 137 -10.34 12.20 -3.64
C GLY A 137 -10.61 11.35 -4.88
N GLU A 138 -9.79 10.33 -5.15
CA GLU A 138 -10.07 9.35 -6.21
C GLU A 138 -11.38 8.58 -5.89
N ALA A 139 -12.23 8.46 -6.91
CA ALA A 139 -13.50 7.75 -6.81
C ALA A 139 -13.36 6.29 -7.28
N GLY A 140 -14.38 5.47 -7.00
CA GLY A 140 -14.46 4.10 -7.49
C GLY A 140 -13.83 3.05 -6.57
N HIS A 141 -13.51 3.42 -5.34
CA HIS A 141 -13.18 2.48 -4.28
C HIS A 141 -14.46 1.89 -3.68
N ILE A 142 -14.40 0.64 -3.23
CA ILE A 142 -15.49 -0.02 -2.52
C ILE A 142 -15.13 -0.20 -1.05
N VAL A 143 -16.14 -0.24 -0.21
CA VAL A 143 -16.03 -0.48 1.22
C VAL A 143 -16.81 -1.73 1.57
N ILE A 144 -16.19 -2.61 2.35
CA ILE A 144 -16.84 -3.80 2.91
C ILE A 144 -16.73 -3.78 4.42
N ARG A 145 -17.73 -4.36 5.08
CA ARG A 145 -17.70 -4.62 6.52
C ARG A 145 -17.55 -6.12 6.72
N ALA A 146 -16.63 -6.52 7.58
CA ALA A 146 -16.35 -7.94 7.80
C ALA A 146 -15.87 -8.23 9.21
N ASP A 147 -16.14 -9.42 9.70
CA ASP A 147 -15.51 -9.92 10.92
C ASP A 147 -13.98 -9.96 10.73
N LYS A 148 -13.21 -9.59 11.76
CA LYS A 148 -11.74 -9.56 11.74
C LYS A 148 -11.11 -10.90 11.34
N SER A 149 -11.84 -12.01 11.52
CA SER A 149 -11.44 -13.34 11.04
C SER A 149 -11.37 -13.45 9.52
N ILE A 150 -11.85 -12.48 8.74
CA ILE A 150 -11.63 -12.42 7.28
C ILE A 150 -10.14 -12.32 6.91
N LEU A 151 -9.32 -11.84 7.84
CA LEU A 151 -7.87 -11.67 7.69
C LEU A 151 -7.06 -12.90 8.13
N GLY A 152 -7.72 -13.92 8.70
CA GLY A 152 -7.10 -15.13 9.26
C GLY A 152 -7.23 -16.36 8.37
#